data_AF-A0A212RZK0-F1
#
_entry.id   AF-A0A212RZK0-F1
#
_cell.length_a   1.000
_cell.length_b   1.000
_cell.length_c   1.000
_cell.angle_alpha   90.00
_cell.angle_beta   90.00
_cell.angle_gamma   90.00
#
_symmetry.space_group_name_H-M   'P 1'
#
loop_
_entity.id
_entity.type
_entity.pdbx_description
1 polymer ?
#
loop_
_entity_poly.entity_id
_entity_poly.type
_entity_poly.pdbx_seq_one_letter_code
_entity_poly.pdbx_strand_id
1 'polypeptide(L)'
;MRSDDDGNGTQEDTPLASVGSRAEPDARDTTEAARENARLWVYGSYAQPAKEKVTTGAAKPFTTKSGLTGKVATATSTGVDGTGRCAHDGKATAFAFENPAGETLSWTFVGVRGVDDEVPEPTVRKILGTVRLVDSTP
;
A
#
# COMPACT_ATOMS: atom_id res chain seq x y z
N MET A 1 -8.39 13.73 5.60
CA MET A 1 -7.90 14.81 6.50
C MET A 1 -8.44 16.12 5.95
N ARG A 2 -9.05 16.94 6.80
CA ARG A 2 -9.52 18.27 6.42
C ARG A 2 -8.46 19.30 6.74
N SER A 3 -8.11 20.13 5.76
CA SER A 3 -7.27 21.31 5.95
C SER A 3 -7.78 22.47 5.08
N ASP A 4 -7.55 23.69 5.52
CA ASP A 4 -7.73 24.93 4.75
C ASP A 4 -6.34 25.54 4.56
N ASP A 5 -5.48 24.81 3.83
CA ASP A 5 -4.05 25.13 3.71
C ASP A 5 -3.82 26.44 2.92
N ASP A 6 -4.78 26.90 2.13
CA ASP A 6 -4.72 28.14 1.35
C ASP A 6 -5.50 29.31 1.98
N GLY A 7 -6.16 29.08 3.11
CA GLY A 7 -6.86 30.11 3.90
C GLY A 7 -8.05 30.73 3.17
N ASN A 8 -8.64 30.02 2.21
CA ASN A 8 -9.74 30.52 1.38
C ASN A 8 -11.13 30.28 2.03
N GLY A 9 -11.17 29.58 3.18
CA GLY A 9 -12.39 29.24 3.90
C GLY A 9 -13.08 27.96 3.42
N THR A 10 -12.47 27.22 2.50
CA THR A 10 -12.95 25.93 1.99
C THR A 10 -12.10 24.82 2.56
N GLN A 11 -12.74 23.85 3.22
CA GLN A 11 -12.02 22.69 3.71
C GLN A 11 -11.73 21.71 2.57
N GLU A 12 -10.47 21.42 2.32
CA GLU A 12 -10.04 20.38 1.39
C GLU A 12 -10.04 19.01 2.07
N ASP A 13 -10.72 18.03 1.47
CA ASP A 13 -10.67 16.64 1.89
C ASP A 13 -9.51 15.91 1.18
N THR A 14 -8.42 15.67 1.92
CA THR A 14 -7.34 14.82 1.43
C THR A 14 -7.65 13.34 1.69
N PRO A 15 -7.65 12.47 0.66
CA PRO A 15 -7.86 11.03 0.81
C PRO A 15 -6.77 10.43 1.69
N LEU A 16 -7.21 9.68 2.71
CA LEU A 16 -6.33 9.10 3.73
C LEU A 16 -5.64 7.82 3.26
N ALA A 17 -6.15 7.20 2.20
CA ALA A 17 -5.63 5.97 1.65
C ALA A 17 -5.98 5.82 0.17
N SER A 18 -5.24 4.95 -0.50
CA SER A 18 -5.49 4.50 -1.87
C SER A 18 -5.17 3.01 -1.99
N VAL A 19 -5.78 2.35 -2.96
CA VAL A 19 -5.57 0.94 -3.23
C VAL A 19 -5.47 0.70 -4.73
N GLY A 20 -4.61 -0.23 -5.13
CA GLY A 20 -4.45 -0.58 -6.54
C GLY A 20 -3.87 -1.97 -6.72
N SER A 21 -4.02 -2.49 -7.93
CA SER A 21 -3.39 -3.75 -8.35
C SER A 21 -2.50 -3.50 -9.56
N ARG A 22 -1.41 -4.25 -9.68
CA ARG A 22 -0.51 -4.19 -10.84
C ARG A 22 0.12 -5.56 -11.12
N ALA A 23 0.69 -5.71 -12.31
CA ALA A 23 1.59 -6.81 -12.62
C ALA A 23 2.99 -6.54 -12.07
N GLU A 24 3.73 -7.60 -11.76
CA GLU A 24 5.12 -7.57 -11.29
C GLU A 24 6.01 -8.48 -12.15
N PRO A 25 6.18 -8.18 -13.46
CA PRO A 25 6.88 -9.05 -14.40
C PRO A 25 8.38 -9.21 -14.09
N ASP A 26 8.97 -8.24 -13.40
CA ASP A 26 10.40 -8.21 -13.07
C ASP A 26 10.72 -8.85 -11.72
N ALA A 27 9.71 -9.24 -10.93
CA ALA A 27 9.92 -9.85 -9.62
C ALA A 27 10.33 -11.32 -9.77
N ARG A 28 11.33 -11.77 -9.00
CA ARG A 28 11.79 -13.16 -9.04
C ARG A 28 10.80 -14.10 -8.35
N ASP A 29 10.13 -13.60 -7.32
CA ASP A 29 9.13 -14.34 -6.56
C ASP A 29 8.14 -13.39 -5.85
N THR A 30 7.08 -13.97 -5.27
CA THR A 30 6.05 -13.22 -4.52
C THR A 30 6.59 -12.54 -3.26
N THR A 31 7.69 -13.02 -2.67
CA THR A 31 8.33 -12.38 -1.51
C THR A 31 8.99 -11.07 -1.91
N GLU A 32 9.75 -11.07 -3.01
CA GLU A 32 10.34 -9.88 -3.59
C GLU A 32 9.26 -8.90 -4.05
N ALA A 33 8.29 -9.37 -4.83
CA ALA A 33 7.18 -8.55 -5.32
C ALA A 33 6.44 -7.82 -4.19
N ALA A 34 6.07 -8.54 -3.12
CA ALA A 34 5.36 -7.94 -1.99
C ALA A 34 6.21 -6.88 -1.27
N ARG A 35 7.49 -7.18 -1.02
CA ARG A 35 8.37 -6.26 -0.28
C ARG A 35 8.69 -5.02 -1.10
N GLU A 36 9.07 -5.19 -2.36
CA GLU A 36 9.47 -4.07 -3.20
C GLU A 36 8.28 -3.19 -3.56
N ASN A 37 7.12 -3.78 -3.87
CA ASN A 37 5.94 -2.98 -4.15
C ASN A 37 5.49 -2.17 -2.92
N ALA A 38 5.46 -2.78 -1.72
CA ALA A 38 5.17 -2.03 -0.50
C ALA A 38 6.16 -0.88 -0.29
N ARG A 39 7.46 -1.11 -0.50
CA ARG A 39 8.51 -0.10 -0.41
C ARG A 39 8.28 1.06 -1.39
N LEU A 40 8.04 0.74 -2.65
CA LEU A 40 7.87 1.72 -3.73
C LEU A 40 6.65 2.62 -3.50
N TRP A 41 5.53 2.05 -3.06
CA TRP A 41 4.32 2.84 -2.78
C TRP A 41 4.50 3.78 -1.58
N VAL A 42 5.11 3.34 -0.48
CA VAL A 42 5.41 4.26 0.64
C VAL A 42 6.39 5.34 0.21
N TYR A 43 7.44 4.95 -0.51
CA TYR A 43 8.43 5.89 -0.99
C TYR A 43 7.79 6.97 -1.87
N GLY A 44 7.07 6.56 -2.91
CA GLY A 44 6.43 7.48 -3.86
C GLY A 44 5.34 8.35 -3.25
N SER A 45 4.63 7.87 -2.22
CA SER A 45 3.52 8.62 -1.61
C SER A 45 3.93 9.51 -0.44
N TYR A 46 4.94 9.14 0.35
CA TYR A 46 5.20 9.82 1.63
C TYR A 46 6.67 10.16 1.89
N ALA A 47 7.62 9.43 1.30
CA ALA A 47 9.03 9.55 1.69
C ALA A 47 9.94 10.11 0.60
N GLN A 48 9.41 10.69 -0.48
CA GLN A 48 10.28 11.35 -1.47
C GLN A 48 10.86 12.66 -0.89
N PRO A 49 12.16 12.93 -1.10
CA PRO A 49 13.17 12.11 -1.78
C PRO A 49 13.94 11.13 -0.86
N ALA A 50 13.65 11.11 0.44
CA ALA A 50 14.34 10.36 1.49
C ALA A 50 14.03 8.84 1.51
N LYS A 51 14.66 8.08 0.60
CA LYS A 51 14.54 6.61 0.53
C LYS A 51 14.95 5.90 1.83
N GLU A 52 15.90 6.46 2.55
CA GLU A 52 16.44 5.98 3.82
C GLU A 52 15.41 6.01 4.96
N LYS A 53 14.35 6.82 4.83
CA LYS A 53 13.25 6.88 5.79
C LYS A 53 12.23 5.76 5.61
N VAL A 54 12.38 4.91 4.59
CA VAL A 54 11.46 3.78 4.31
C VAL A 54 12.01 2.48 4.88
N THR A 55 11.22 1.84 5.74
CA THR A 55 11.49 0.51 6.28
C THR A 55 10.47 -0.49 5.75
N THR A 56 10.94 -1.63 5.24
CA THR A 56 10.07 -2.72 4.76
C THR A 56 10.24 -3.97 5.61
N GLY A 57 9.12 -4.44 6.16
CA GLY A 57 9.07 -5.68 6.94
C GLY A 57 9.33 -6.94 6.11
N ALA A 58 9.45 -8.06 6.81
CA ALA A 58 9.51 -9.39 6.18
C ALA A 58 8.16 -9.74 5.54
N ALA A 59 8.19 -10.42 4.39
CA ALA A 59 6.99 -10.93 3.78
C ALA A 59 6.48 -12.17 4.53
N LYS A 60 5.18 -12.26 4.72
CA LYS A 60 4.51 -13.37 5.44
C LYS A 60 3.55 -14.08 4.49
N PRO A 61 3.36 -15.41 4.63
CA PRO A 61 2.34 -16.10 3.86
C PRO A 61 0.95 -15.54 4.19
N PHE A 62 0.11 -15.43 3.17
CA PHE A 62 -1.28 -15.01 3.32
C PHE A 62 -2.17 -15.72 2.30
N THR A 63 -3.39 -16.06 2.72
CA THR A 63 -4.41 -16.66 1.86
C THR A 63 -5.68 -15.83 1.95
N THR A 64 -6.19 -15.38 0.79
CA THR A 64 -7.45 -14.64 0.73
C THR A 64 -8.65 -15.57 0.91
N LYS A 65 -9.83 -15.00 1.18
CA LYS A 65 -11.07 -15.80 1.28
C LYS A 65 -11.46 -16.46 -0.04
N SER A 66 -10.99 -15.95 -1.17
CA SER A 66 -11.20 -16.57 -2.48
C SER A 66 -10.18 -17.68 -2.79
N GLY A 67 -9.25 -17.98 -1.88
CA GLY A 67 -8.25 -19.03 -2.05
C GLY A 67 -6.93 -18.59 -2.70
N LEU A 68 -6.72 -17.29 -2.97
CA LEU A 68 -5.44 -16.82 -3.50
C LEU A 68 -4.37 -16.94 -2.42
N THR A 69 -3.28 -17.64 -2.72
CA THR A 69 -2.17 -17.82 -1.80
C THR A 69 -0.95 -17.05 -2.30
N GLY A 70 -0.31 -16.33 -1.39
CA GLY A 70 0.80 -15.48 -1.74
C GLY A 70 1.55 -14.96 -0.53
N LYS A 71 2.22 -13.82 -0.70
CA LYS A 71 3.02 -13.16 0.33
C LYS A 71 2.51 -11.75 0.55
N VAL A 72 2.41 -11.35 1.80
CA VAL A 72 2.08 -9.98 2.20
C VAL A 72 3.27 -9.35 2.92
N ALA A 73 3.62 -8.12 2.55
CA ALA A 73 4.62 -7.33 3.23
C ALA A 73 4.08 -5.92 3.51
N THR A 74 4.62 -5.30 4.55
CA THR A 74 4.27 -3.93 4.94
C THR A 74 5.52 -3.09 4.98
N ALA A 75 5.46 -1.90 4.39
CA ALA A 75 6.47 -0.87 4.50
C ALA A 75 5.91 0.36 5.21
N THR A 76 6.78 1.14 5.86
CA THR A 76 6.43 2.37 6.55
C THR A 76 7.50 3.42 6.33
N SER A 77 7.12 4.70 6.23
CA SER A 77 8.06 5.79 6.40
C SER A 77 8.14 6.21 7.87
N THR A 78 9.24 6.86 8.26
CA THR A 78 9.36 7.47 9.58
C THR A 78 10.09 8.80 9.51
N GLY A 79 9.52 9.83 10.14
CA GLY A 79 10.13 11.15 10.30
C GLY A 79 10.33 11.89 8.98
N VAL A 80 9.37 11.82 8.06
CA VAL A 80 9.42 12.57 6.79
C VAL A 80 9.24 14.07 7.03
N ASP A 81 10.13 14.89 6.45
CA ASP A 81 10.15 16.35 6.63
C ASP A 81 9.35 17.04 5.51
N GLY A 82 8.12 16.60 5.28
CA GLY A 82 7.27 17.12 4.22
C GLY A 82 6.31 18.22 4.67
N THR A 83 5.64 18.85 3.71
CA THR A 83 4.53 19.79 3.94
C THR A 83 3.22 19.20 3.40
N GLY A 84 2.07 19.60 3.98
CA GLY A 84 0.74 19.14 3.56
C GLY A 84 0.56 17.62 3.63
N ARG A 85 0.09 16.98 2.55
CA ARG A 85 -0.13 15.52 2.47
C ARG A 85 1.13 14.68 2.75
N CYS A 86 2.32 15.25 2.54
CA CYS A 86 3.61 14.60 2.79
C CYS A 86 4.19 14.92 4.18
N ALA A 87 3.50 15.71 5.01
CA ALA A 87 3.94 16.02 6.38
C ALA A 87 3.77 14.83 7.34
N HIS A 88 3.07 13.79 6.91
CA HIS A 88 2.79 12.61 7.72
C HIS A 88 3.54 11.41 7.19
N ASP A 89 3.87 10.51 8.11
CA ASP A 89 4.39 9.21 7.73
C ASP A 89 3.33 8.40 6.97
N GLY A 90 3.83 7.46 6.16
CA GLY A 90 3.03 6.56 5.37
C GLY A 90 3.20 5.11 5.78
N LYS A 91 2.22 4.30 5.39
CA LYS A 91 2.28 2.84 5.45
C LYS A 91 1.69 2.27 4.17
N ALA A 92 2.35 1.25 3.61
CA ALA A 92 1.78 0.47 2.52
C ALA A 92 1.85 -1.02 2.85
N THR A 93 0.78 -1.74 2.53
CA THR A 93 0.70 -3.19 2.63
C THR A 93 0.45 -3.75 1.24
N ALA A 94 1.40 -4.53 0.74
CA ALA A 94 1.31 -5.17 -0.56
C ALA A 94 1.18 -6.69 -0.39
N PHE A 95 0.25 -7.28 -1.12
CA PHE A 95 0.06 -8.71 -1.26
C PHE A 95 0.38 -9.11 -2.69
N ALA A 96 1.38 -9.98 -2.87
CA ALA A 96 1.74 -10.53 -4.15
C ALA A 96 1.39 -12.02 -4.23
N PHE A 97 0.87 -12.44 -5.37
CA PHE A 97 0.42 -13.80 -5.64
C PHE A 97 0.65 -14.13 -7.12
N GLU A 98 0.72 -15.43 -7.42
CA GLU A 98 0.76 -15.92 -8.79
C GLU A 98 -0.65 -16.31 -9.23
N ASN A 99 -1.06 -15.91 -10.43
CA ASN A 99 -2.32 -16.35 -11.02
C ASN A 99 -2.17 -17.71 -11.73
N PRO A 100 -3.27 -18.37 -12.14
CA PRO A 100 -3.18 -19.64 -12.88
C PRO A 100 -2.44 -19.56 -14.23
N ALA A 101 -2.22 -18.37 -14.77
CA ALA A 101 -1.45 -18.15 -16.00
C ALA A 101 0.07 -18.02 -15.74
N GLY A 102 0.51 -18.11 -14.48
CA GLY A 102 1.93 -17.97 -14.09
C GLY A 102 2.39 -16.51 -13.98
N GLU A 103 1.48 -15.54 -13.98
CA GLU A 103 1.81 -14.13 -13.85
C GLU A 103 1.85 -13.74 -12.37
N THR A 104 2.90 -13.03 -11.97
CA THR A 104 2.96 -12.43 -10.63
C THR A 104 2.20 -11.11 -10.63
N LEU A 105 1.17 -11.04 -9.79
CA LEU A 105 0.34 -9.87 -9.58
C LEU A 105 0.48 -9.39 -8.15
N SER A 106 0.24 -8.10 -7.94
CA SER A 106 0.23 -7.51 -6.61
C SER A 106 -1.01 -6.64 -6.40
N TRP A 107 -1.48 -6.63 -5.17
CA TRP A 107 -2.49 -5.72 -4.64
C TRP A 107 -1.84 -4.91 -3.54
N THR A 108 -1.98 -3.59 -3.56
CA THR A 108 -1.34 -2.71 -2.57
C THR A 108 -2.33 -1.71 -2.02
N PHE A 109 -2.37 -1.63 -0.70
CA PHE A 109 -3.01 -0.55 0.05
C PHE A 109 -1.92 0.40 0.54
N VAL A 110 -2.07 1.70 0.30
CA VAL A 110 -1.18 2.75 0.79
C VAL A 110 -2.00 3.79 1.53
N GLY A 111 -1.50 4.31 2.65
CA GLY A 111 -2.23 5.31 3.42
C GLY A 111 -1.35 6.00 4.46
N VAL A 112 -1.93 7.06 5.04
CA VAL A 112 -1.28 7.87 6.07
C VAL A 112 -1.14 7.06 7.36
N ARG A 113 -0.10 7.36 8.12
CA ARG A 113 0.25 6.74 9.40
C ARG A 113 0.43 7.81 10.47
N GLY A 114 -0.03 7.51 11.69
CA GLY A 114 0.19 8.36 12.86
C GLY A 114 -0.78 9.55 12.95
N VAL A 115 -1.95 9.43 12.32
CA VAL A 115 -3.08 10.38 12.46
C VAL A 115 -4.28 9.65 13.04
N ASP A 116 -5.20 10.38 13.70
CA ASP A 116 -6.36 9.79 14.37
C ASP A 116 -7.26 8.99 13.41
N ASP A 117 -7.40 9.46 12.17
CA ASP A 117 -8.20 8.81 11.12
C ASP A 117 -7.39 7.78 10.29
N GLU A 118 -6.22 7.32 10.77
CA GLU A 118 -5.47 6.26 10.10
C GLU A 118 -6.35 5.01 9.93
N VAL A 119 -6.35 4.43 8.72
CA VAL A 119 -7.09 3.18 8.47
C VAL A 119 -6.46 2.05 9.29
N PRO A 120 -7.20 1.46 10.25
CA PRO A 120 -6.64 0.45 11.14
C PRO A 120 -6.17 -0.79 10.37
N GLU A 121 -5.07 -1.41 10.80
CA GLU A 121 -4.56 -2.65 10.18
C GLU A 121 -5.62 -3.77 10.06
N PRO A 122 -6.51 -4.00 11.05
CA PRO A 122 -7.59 -4.98 10.91
C PRO A 122 -8.51 -4.70 9.71
N THR A 123 -8.78 -3.42 9.42
CA THR A 123 -9.57 -3.01 8.26
C THR A 123 -8.83 -3.29 6.96
N VAL A 124 -7.54 -2.95 6.88
CA VAL A 124 -6.70 -3.25 5.71
C VAL A 124 -6.66 -4.76 5.45
N ARG A 125 -6.48 -5.58 6.49
CA ARG A 125 -6.50 -7.05 6.39
C ARG A 125 -7.86 -7.58 5.96
N LYS A 126 -8.96 -6.97 6.41
CA LYS A 126 -10.32 -7.33 5.99
C LYS A 126 -10.52 -7.06 4.49
N ILE A 127 -10.06 -5.92 3.98
CA ILE A 127 -10.11 -5.58 2.55
C ILE A 127 -9.24 -6.56 1.76
N LEU A 128 -7.99 -6.77 2.18
CA LEU A 128 -7.06 -7.73 1.57
C LEU A 128 -7.67 -9.14 1.48
N GLY A 129 -8.37 -9.58 2.52
CA GLY A 129 -9.04 -10.88 2.54
C GLY A 129 -10.11 -11.06 1.45
N THR A 130 -10.60 -9.97 0.84
CA THR A 130 -11.62 -10.02 -0.24
C THR A 130 -11.03 -10.00 -1.65
N VAL A 131 -9.70 -9.86 -1.79
CA VAL A 131 -9.02 -9.87 -3.08
C VAL A 131 -9.26 -11.20 -3.78
N ARG A 132 -9.69 -11.12 -5.04
CA ARG A 132 -10.06 -12.24 -5.90
C ARG A 132 -9.74 -11.92 -7.35
N LEU A 133 -9.51 -12.95 -8.15
CA LEU A 133 -9.50 -12.82 -9.60
C LEU A 133 -10.94 -12.68 -10.10
N VAL A 134 -11.10 -11.90 -11.18
CA VAL A 134 -12.36 -11.76 -11.89
C VAL A 134 -12.12 -12.19 -13.33
N ASP A 135 -13.04 -12.96 -13.90
CA ASP A 135 -12.95 -13.32 -15.32
C ASP A 135 -13.16 -12.05 -16.14
N SER A 136 -12.14 -11.66 -16.90
CA SER A 136 -12.26 -10.66 -17.94
C SER A 136 -12.90 -11.28 -19.18
N THR A 137 -14.20 -11.58 -19.10
CA THR A 137 -15.03 -11.69 -20.30
C THR A 137 -15.56 -10.28 -20.59
N PRO A 138 -15.14 -9.62 -21.68
CA PRO A 138 -15.68 -8.32 -22.07
C PRO A 138 -17.18 -8.36 -22.37
#